data_AF-A0A239LM27-F1
#
_entry.id   AF-A0A239LM27-F1
#
_cell.length_a   1.000
_cell.length_b   1.000
_cell.length_c   1.000
_cell.angle_alpha   90.00
_cell.angle_beta   90.00
_cell.angle_gamma   90.00
#
_symmetry.space_group_name_H-M   'P 1'
#
loop_
_entity.id
_entity.type
_entity.pdbx_description
1 polymer ?
#
loop_
_entity_poly.entity_id
_entity_poly.type
_entity_poly.pdbx_seq_one_letter_code
_entity_poly.pdbx_strand_id
1 'polypeptide(L)' 'MKEAVSLRLDADVLAWLKKDGAGYQTRANQMLREVMLKDLEGK' A
#
# COMPACT_ATOMS: atom_id res chain seq x y z
N MET A 1 1.53 6.56 -13.98
CA MET A 1 2.93 6.50 -13.53
C MET A 1 2.97 6.20 -12.03
N LYS A 2 4.05 5.62 -11.51
CA LYS A 2 4.26 5.44 -10.06
C LYS A 2 5.38 6.40 -9.65
N GLU A 3 5.23 7.08 -8.53
CA GLU A 3 6.25 7.97 -7.98
C GLU A 3 6.93 7.30 -6.79
N ALA A 4 8.27 7.35 -6.77
CA ALA A 4 9.05 6.79 -5.69
C ALA A 4 9.15 7.81 -4.55
N VAL A 5 8.35 7.61 -3.50
CA VAL A 5 8.33 8.46 -2.31
C VAL A 5 8.79 7.68 -1.08
N SER A 6 9.41 8.37 -0.13
CA SER A 6 9.74 7.79 1.18
C SER A 6 8.55 7.97 2.12
N LEU A 7 7.92 6.86 2.51
CA LEU A 7 6.81 6.81 3.46
C LEU A 7 7.23 5.98 4.68
N ARG A 8 6.86 6.45 5.87
CA ARG A 8 7.01 5.67 7.10
C ARG A 8 5.74 4.87 7.36
N LEU A 9 5.90 3.58 7.64
CA LEU A 9 4.84 2.66 8.03
C LEU A 9 5.19 2.07 9.38
N ASP A 10 4.16 1.69 10.13
CA ASP A 10 4.34 0.97 11.39
C ASP A 10 5.01 -0.39 11.15
N ALA A 11 5.76 -0.85 12.15
CA ALA A 11 6.59 -2.05 12.02
C ALA A 11 5.76 -3.33 11.83
N ASP A 12 4.59 -3.40 12.46
CA ASP A 12 3.62 -4.48 12.35
C ASP A 12 2.97 -4.52 10.95
N VAL A 13 2.58 -3.35 10.42
CA VAL A 13 2.06 -3.20 9.06
C VAL A 13 3.11 -3.65 8.04
N LEU A 14 4.37 -3.24 8.23
CA LEU A 14 5.46 -3.66 7.35
C LEU A 14 5.70 -5.18 7.43
N ALA A 15 5.65 -5.77 8.62
CA ALA A 15 5.79 -7.20 8.82
C ALA A 15 4.66 -7.98 8.13
N TRP A 16 3.42 -7.51 8.25
CA TRP A 16 2.26 -8.08 7.58
C TRP A 16 2.38 -8.01 6.06
N LEU A 17 2.76 -6.85 5.49
CA LEU A 17 2.96 -6.70 4.05
C LEU A 17 4.03 -7.65 3.50
N LYS A 18 5.09 -7.88 4.28
CA LYS A 18 6.21 -8.77 3.94
C LYS A 18 5.93 -10.26 4.18
N LYS A 19 4.80 -10.62 4.80
CA LYS A 19 4.44 -12.02 5.13
C LYS A 19 4.55 -12.96 3.93
N ASP A 20 4.10 -12.51 2.76
CA ASP A 20 4.10 -13.30 1.52
C ASP A 20 5.36 -13.11 0.66
N GLY A 21 6.44 -12.60 1.26
CA GLY A 21 7.73 -12.41 0.59
C GLY A 21 7.75 -11.22 -0.37
N ALA A 22 8.53 -11.37 -1.46
CA ALA A 22 8.76 -10.32 -2.45
C ALA A 22 7.45 -9.77 -3.05
N GLY A 23 7.49 -8.52 -3.52
CA GLY A 23 6.32 -7.85 -4.11
C GLY A 23 5.41 -7.13 -3.12
N TYR A 24 5.79 -7.05 -1.84
CA TYR A 24 5.01 -6.34 -0.82
C TYR A 24 4.73 -4.87 -1.17
N GLN A 25 5.66 -4.18 -1.85
CA GLN A 25 5.44 -2.81 -2.32
C GLN A 25 4.34 -2.72 -3.36
N THR A 26 4.26 -3.69 -4.28
CA THR A 26 3.18 -3.77 -5.28
C THR A 26 1.84 -4.04 -4.60
N ARG A 27 1.80 -4.98 -3.64
CA ARG A 27 0.60 -5.27 -2.84
C ARG A 27 0.14 -4.05 -2.05
N ALA A 28 1.05 -3.38 -1.35
CA ALA A 28 0.77 -2.15 -0.62
C ALA A 28 0.18 -1.07 -1.53
N ASN A 29 0.78 -0.87 -2.71
CA ASN A 29 0.31 0.12 -3.67
C ASN A 29 -1.08 -0.23 -4.26
N GLN A 30 -1.39 -1.52 -4.44
CA GLN A 30 -2.73 -1.96 -4.86
C GLN A 30 -3.77 -1.67 -3.79
N MET A 31 -3.50 -2.04 -2.54
CA MET A 31 -4.40 -1.77 -1.42
C MET A 31 -4.66 -0.27 -1.24
N LEU A 32 -3.61 0.55 -1.28
CA LEU A 32 -3.75 2.01 -1.20
C LEU A 32 -4.61 2.55 -2.35
N ARG A 33 -4.45 2.03 -3.57
CA ARG A 33 -5.27 2.42 -4.72
C ARG A 33 -6.74 2.05 -4.53
N GLU A 34 -7.03 0.85 -4.04
CA GLU A 34 -8.41 0.41 -3.79
C GLU A 34 -9.10 1.28 -2.74
N VAL A 35 -8.40 1.60 -1.65
CA VAL A 35 -8.91 2.50 -0.61
C VAL A 35 -9.14 3.91 -1.17
N MET A 36 -8.18 4.43 -1.95
CA MET A 36 -8.31 5.74 -2.61
C MET A 36 -9.52 5.79 -3.55
N LEU A 37 -9.73 4.77 -4.38
CA LEU A 37 -10.88 4.72 -5.30
C LEU A 37 -12.21 4.70 -4.53
N LYS A 38 -12.30 3.90 -3.46
CA LYS A 38 -13.49 3.87 -2.60
C LYS A 38 -13.78 5.21 -1.91
N ASP A 39 -12.75 5.94 -1.46
CA ASP A 39 -12.92 7.30 -0.91
C ASP A 39 -13.47 8.28 -1.95
N LEU A 40 -13.02 8.14 -3.20
CA LEU A 40 -13.47 8.98 -4.31
C LEU A 40 -14.88 8.64 -4.80
N GLU A 41 -15.30 7.38 -4.75
CA GLU A 41 -16.66 6.94 -5.12
C GLU A 41 -17.72 7.38 -4.10
N GLY A 42 -17.33 7.67 -2.86
CA GLY A 42 -18.20 8.14 -1.79
C GLY A 42 -18.31 9.66 -1.65
N LYS A 43 -17.69 10.43 -2.55
CA LYS A 43 -17.79 11.90 -2.65
C LYS A 43 -18.59 12.30 -3.86
#